data_AF-A0AAW8HJJ5-F1
#
_entry.id   AF-A0AAW8HJJ5-F1
#
_cell.length_a   1.000
_cell.length_b   1.000
_cell.length_c   1.000
_cell.angle_alpha   90.00
_cell.angle_beta   90.00
_cell.angle_gamma   90.00
#
_symmetry.space_group_name_H-M   'P 1'
#
loop_
_entity.id
_entity.type
_entity.pdbx_description
1 polymer ?
#
loop_
_entity_poly.entity_id
_entity_poly.type
_entity_poly.pdbx_seq_one_letter_code
_entity_poly.pdbx_strand_id
1 'polypeptide(L)'
;MPHSTSSQQNTHLKTGLSARHIRFIALGSAIGTGLFYGSAEAIKTAGPAVLLAYLIGGAAVFIVMRALGEMAVHNPVPGSFGSYAREYLGPLAGFITGWTYTFEMVIVALADVTAFGIYMGLWYPDVPQWIWVLGIIFFIGAMNLCHVRVFGEMEFWLSLIKVVAIVAMMLAGAGVIFFGFGHHLPATGLANLWSHGGFAPHGWQGVLASLGIVMFAFGGVEIIGVTAAEAKDPQKTIPQAINTIPLRIIFFYVCTLAVLMALFPWNHFGEQGSPFVIIFDGLGIPAAATVLNIVVISASISAINSDIFGAGRMMYGMSREGLAPRSFQRLARNGVPWMTVVVMGVALLGAVVLNYLMPERVFVLIASLAAFATVWVWVMILLSHFAMRRGLTAQQRKQIAFPVPFWPAVPLLTLLFMGVVIAVLGMMAETRMALIAGLLWIGLLAGVWFGWIRRGEGGAFDANGSQS
;
A
#
# COMPACT_ATOMS: atom_id res chain seq x y z
N MET A 1 45.84 33.78 0.92
CA MET A 1 44.39 34.07 0.85
C MET A 1 43.71 32.86 0.22
N PRO A 2 42.57 32.41 0.78
CA PRO A 2 42.28 30.98 0.88
C PRO A 2 41.58 30.40 -0.35
N HIS A 3 41.88 29.11 -0.57
CA HIS A 3 41.21 28.22 -1.50
C HIS A 3 39.69 28.21 -1.30
N SER A 4 38.95 28.49 -2.36
CA SER A 4 37.52 28.21 -2.45
C SER A 4 37.31 26.69 -2.50
N THR A 5 36.99 26.10 -1.35
CA THR A 5 36.43 24.75 -1.27
C THR A 5 35.08 24.75 -1.97
N SER A 6 35.04 24.22 -3.20
CA SER A 6 33.81 23.81 -3.86
C SER A 6 33.08 22.84 -2.92
N SER A 7 31.95 23.28 -2.40
CA SER A 7 31.03 22.43 -1.64
C SER A 7 30.62 21.25 -2.51
N GLN A 8 31.13 20.05 -2.20
CA GLN A 8 30.52 18.81 -2.65
C GLN A 8 29.08 18.84 -2.15
N GLN A 9 28.13 19.13 -3.04
CA GLN A 9 26.72 18.96 -2.77
C GLN A 9 26.50 17.48 -2.44
N ASN A 10 26.16 17.18 -1.19
CA ASN A 10 25.83 15.84 -0.73
C ASN A 10 24.70 15.25 -1.58
N THR A 11 25.04 14.40 -2.56
CA THR A 11 24.12 13.67 -3.46
C THR A 11 23.46 12.46 -2.77
N HIS A 12 23.26 12.54 -1.46
CA HIS A 12 22.62 11.49 -0.67
C HIS A 12 21.26 11.99 -0.17
N LEU A 13 20.25 11.11 -0.18
CA LEU A 13 18.95 11.39 0.44
C LEU A 13 19.21 11.87 1.88
N LYS A 14 18.71 13.07 2.21
CA LYS A 14 18.93 13.65 3.54
C LYS A 14 18.21 12.80 4.58
N THR A 15 18.89 12.48 5.68
CA THR A 15 18.33 11.84 6.88
C THR A 15 17.34 12.80 7.56
N GLY A 16 16.12 12.88 7.03
CA GLY A 16 15.11 13.86 7.44
C GLY A 16 13.93 13.30 8.23
N LEU A 17 13.76 11.97 8.24
CA LEU A 17 12.61 11.31 8.87
C LEU A 17 12.97 10.81 10.27
N SER A 18 12.19 11.25 11.27
CA SER A 18 12.29 10.70 12.63
C SER A 18 11.65 9.31 12.68
N ALA A 19 11.98 8.51 13.70
CA ALA A 19 11.29 7.25 13.95
C ALA A 19 9.76 7.44 14.10
N ARG A 20 9.33 8.60 14.62
CA ARG A 20 7.93 9.00 14.66
C ARG A 20 7.36 9.14 13.24
N HIS A 21 8.01 9.89 12.35
CA HIS A 21 7.54 10.05 10.97
C HIS A 21 7.43 8.70 10.25
N ILE A 22 8.41 7.81 10.39
CA ILE A 22 8.37 6.48 9.75
C ILE A 22 7.17 5.67 10.24
N ARG A 23 6.89 5.69 11.56
CA ARG A 23 5.74 4.98 12.12
C ARG A 23 4.41 5.53 11.60
N PHE A 24 4.29 6.85 11.46
CA PHE A 24 3.07 7.50 10.96
C PHE A 24 2.90 7.34 9.45
N ILE A 25 3.97 7.42 8.65
CA ILE A 25 3.92 7.08 7.22
C ILE A 25 3.46 5.64 7.04
N ALA A 26 4.04 4.71 7.80
CA ALA A 26 3.62 3.32 7.77
C ALA A 26 2.15 3.13 8.22
N LEU A 27 1.66 3.99 9.12
CA LEU A 27 0.29 3.93 9.62
C LEU A 27 -0.68 4.53 8.58
N GLY A 28 -0.31 5.65 7.98
CA GLY A 28 -1.07 6.35 6.96
C GLY A 28 -1.23 5.51 5.70
N SER A 29 -0.15 4.88 5.25
CA SER A 29 -0.16 3.94 4.12
C SER A 29 -0.99 2.68 4.41
N ALA A 30 -0.97 2.15 5.64
CA ALA A 30 -1.77 0.98 6.00
C ALA A 30 -3.27 1.29 6.21
N ILE A 31 -3.65 2.56 6.34
CA ILE A 31 -5.04 3.02 6.52
C ILE A 31 -5.38 3.95 5.35
N GLY A 32 -5.67 3.35 4.20
CA GLY A 32 -6.06 4.04 2.98
C GLY A 32 -7.54 3.83 2.62
N THR A 33 -7.87 4.16 1.37
CA THR A 33 -9.22 3.97 0.83
C THR A 33 -9.65 2.50 0.77
N GLY A 34 -8.70 1.55 0.78
CA GLY A 34 -8.99 0.12 0.88
C GLY A 34 -9.84 -0.27 2.10
N LEU A 35 -9.64 0.39 3.25
CA LEU A 35 -10.45 0.15 4.45
C LEU A 35 -11.86 0.74 4.34
N PHE A 36 -12.02 1.93 3.77
CA PHE A 36 -13.29 2.66 3.78
C PHE A 36 -14.18 2.34 2.58
N TYR A 37 -13.58 2.25 1.40
CA TYR A 37 -14.26 2.02 0.13
C TYR A 37 -14.12 0.57 -0.33
N GLY A 38 -12.89 0.01 -0.30
CA GLY A 38 -12.64 -1.36 -0.75
C GLY A 38 -13.33 -2.44 0.10
N SER A 39 -13.46 -2.21 1.41
CA SER A 39 -14.07 -3.18 2.32
C SER A 39 -15.55 -3.45 2.05
N ALA A 40 -16.29 -2.50 1.49
CA ALA A 40 -17.71 -2.69 1.15
C ALA A 40 -17.90 -3.81 0.14
N GLU A 41 -17.06 -3.86 -0.90
CA GLU A 41 -17.10 -4.90 -1.92
C GLU A 41 -16.63 -6.26 -1.36
N ALA A 42 -15.61 -6.25 -0.50
CA ALA A 42 -15.15 -7.46 0.18
C ALA A 42 -16.23 -8.05 1.11
N ILE A 43 -16.99 -7.20 1.81
CA ILE A 43 -18.13 -7.58 2.65
C ILE A 43 -19.24 -8.19 1.79
N LYS A 44 -19.60 -7.58 0.66
CA LYS A 44 -20.60 -8.16 -0.26
C LYS A 44 -20.17 -9.52 -0.79
N THR A 45 -18.87 -9.69 -1.06
CA THR A 45 -18.31 -10.92 -1.64
C THR A 45 -18.25 -12.09 -0.64
N ALA A 46 -17.86 -11.83 0.61
CA ALA A 46 -17.59 -12.89 1.60
C ALA A 46 -18.58 -12.91 2.78
N GLY A 47 -19.41 -11.88 2.93
CA GLY A 47 -20.19 -11.65 4.14
C GLY A 47 -19.30 -11.45 5.38
N PRO A 48 -19.80 -11.78 6.58
CA PRO A 48 -19.04 -11.69 7.83
C PRO A 48 -17.72 -12.48 7.83
N ALA A 49 -17.64 -13.54 7.03
CA ALA A 49 -16.43 -14.34 6.84
C ALA A 49 -15.27 -13.57 6.18
N VAL A 50 -15.50 -12.36 5.65
CA VAL A 50 -14.43 -11.44 5.23
C VAL A 50 -13.42 -11.18 6.34
N LEU A 51 -13.84 -11.24 7.62
CA LEU A 51 -12.94 -11.11 8.76
C LEU A 51 -11.84 -12.17 8.77
N LEU A 52 -12.15 -13.40 8.31
CA LEU A 52 -11.15 -14.45 8.14
C LEU A 52 -10.18 -14.13 7.00
N ALA A 53 -10.67 -13.56 5.89
CA ALA A 53 -9.80 -13.12 4.80
C ALA A 53 -8.80 -12.06 5.28
N TYR A 54 -9.24 -11.07 6.08
CA TYR A 54 -8.36 -10.06 6.68
C TYR A 54 -7.38 -10.65 7.70
N LEU A 55 -7.80 -11.63 8.51
CA LEU A 55 -6.90 -12.31 9.47
C LEU A 55 -5.83 -13.15 8.76
N ILE A 56 -6.22 -13.97 7.78
CA ILE A 56 -5.31 -14.85 7.03
C ILE A 56 -4.37 -14.00 6.17
N GLY A 57 -4.91 -13.05 5.42
CA GLY A 57 -4.14 -12.10 4.61
C GLY A 57 -3.20 -11.28 5.47
N GLY A 58 -3.68 -10.78 6.61
CA GLY A 58 -2.87 -10.00 7.53
C GLY A 58 -1.73 -10.78 8.18
N ALA A 59 -1.97 -12.06 8.51
CA ALA A 59 -0.92 -12.96 8.96
C ALA A 59 0.14 -13.17 7.87
N ALA A 60 -0.28 -13.40 6.62
CA ALA A 60 0.64 -13.55 5.50
C ALA A 60 1.48 -12.28 5.27
N VAL A 61 0.85 -11.11 5.28
CA VAL A 61 1.51 -9.81 5.17
C VAL A 61 2.52 -9.58 6.29
N PHE A 62 2.16 -9.93 7.53
CA PHE A 62 3.10 -9.84 8.64
C PHE A 62 4.35 -10.68 8.39
N ILE A 63 4.23 -11.89 7.83
CA ILE A 63 5.38 -12.72 7.50
C ILE A 63 6.21 -12.13 6.35
N VAL A 64 5.58 -11.61 5.30
CA VAL A 64 6.28 -10.89 4.22
C VAL A 64 7.08 -9.73 4.80
N MET A 65 6.47 -8.95 5.69
CA MET A 65 7.11 -7.80 6.31
C MET A 65 8.21 -8.20 7.30
N ARG A 66 8.08 -9.34 7.98
CA ARG A 66 9.18 -9.92 8.78
C ARG A 66 10.35 -10.33 7.89
N ALA A 67 10.10 -10.95 6.74
CA ALA A 67 11.14 -11.30 5.77
C ALA A 67 11.83 -10.05 5.20
N LEU A 68 11.06 -9.05 4.80
CA LEU A 68 11.57 -7.75 4.35
C LEU A 68 12.38 -7.05 5.43
N GLY A 69 11.86 -7.01 6.66
CA GLY A 69 12.52 -6.40 7.80
C GLY A 69 13.85 -7.05 8.13
N GLU A 70 13.95 -8.36 8.01
CA GLU A 70 15.20 -9.08 8.20
C GLU A 70 16.27 -8.64 7.19
N MET A 71 15.91 -8.58 5.90
CA MET A 71 16.80 -8.08 4.84
C MET A 71 17.15 -6.61 5.06
N ALA A 72 16.18 -5.77 5.44
CA ALA A 72 16.35 -4.34 5.65
C ALA A 72 17.23 -4.01 6.87
N VAL A 73 17.16 -4.80 7.93
CA VAL A 73 18.03 -4.68 9.09
C VAL A 73 19.44 -5.18 8.79
N HIS A 74 19.58 -6.21 7.96
CA HIS A 74 20.86 -6.76 7.54
C HIS A 74 21.60 -5.82 6.59
N ASN A 75 20.92 -5.26 5.58
CA ASN A 75 21.49 -4.37 4.58
C ASN A 75 20.51 -3.23 4.20
N PRO A 76 20.49 -2.11 4.93
CA PRO A 76 19.59 -0.99 4.63
C PRO A 76 20.08 -0.20 3.40
N VAL A 77 19.53 -0.50 2.23
CA VAL A 77 19.92 0.12 0.94
C VAL A 77 18.76 0.89 0.29
N PRO A 78 19.03 2.02 -0.39
CA PRO A 78 18.03 2.69 -1.23
C PRO A 78 17.56 1.75 -2.35
N GLY A 79 16.25 1.67 -2.61
CA GLY A 79 15.66 0.69 -3.52
C GLY A 79 15.13 -0.57 -2.82
N SER A 80 15.54 -0.81 -1.57
CA SER A 80 14.98 -1.84 -0.68
C SER A 80 14.82 -3.21 -1.37
N PHE A 81 13.61 -3.77 -1.40
CA PHE A 81 13.33 -5.08 -1.99
C PHE A 81 13.57 -5.17 -3.50
N GLY A 82 13.58 -4.06 -4.24
CA GLY A 82 14.05 -4.06 -5.63
C GLY A 82 15.54 -4.40 -5.70
N SER A 83 16.34 -3.79 -4.82
CA SER A 83 17.77 -4.07 -4.66
C SER A 83 18.02 -5.47 -4.09
N TYR A 84 17.23 -5.94 -3.14
CA TYR A 84 17.35 -7.31 -2.62
C TYR A 84 17.04 -8.36 -3.68
N ALA A 85 16.01 -8.15 -4.50
CA ALA A 85 15.72 -9.02 -5.62
C ALA A 85 16.86 -9.01 -6.65
N ARG A 86 17.47 -7.85 -6.90
CA ARG A 86 18.66 -7.74 -7.75
C ARG A 86 19.83 -8.55 -7.19
N GLU A 87 20.15 -8.36 -5.92
CA GLU A 87 21.31 -8.96 -5.25
C GLU A 87 21.18 -10.48 -5.15
N TYR A 88 20.00 -10.98 -4.75
CA TYR A 88 19.83 -12.40 -4.42
C TYR A 88 19.19 -13.24 -5.53
N LEU A 89 18.44 -12.64 -6.46
CA LEU A 89 17.76 -13.35 -7.55
C LEU A 89 18.26 -12.92 -8.95
N GLY A 90 19.04 -11.85 -9.02
CA GLY A 90 19.70 -11.38 -10.25
C GLY A 90 19.09 -10.10 -10.84
N PRO A 91 19.78 -9.48 -11.82
CA PRO A 91 19.43 -8.15 -12.33
C PRO A 91 18.01 -8.00 -12.89
N LEU A 92 17.53 -8.99 -13.65
CA LEU A 92 16.18 -9.01 -14.19
C LEU A 92 15.12 -9.01 -13.08
N ALA A 93 15.33 -9.80 -12.03
CA ALA A 93 14.41 -9.89 -10.90
C ALA A 93 14.31 -8.54 -10.16
N GLY A 94 15.45 -7.86 -9.96
CA GLY A 94 15.47 -6.51 -9.39
C GLY A 94 14.73 -5.47 -10.25
N PHE A 95 14.99 -5.49 -11.57
CA PHE A 95 14.33 -4.60 -12.52
C PHE A 95 12.80 -4.79 -12.53
N ILE A 96 12.34 -6.03 -12.67
CA ILE A 96 10.90 -6.34 -12.68
C ILE A 96 10.28 -5.95 -11.34
N THR A 97 10.90 -6.30 -10.22
CA THR A 97 10.34 -6.02 -8.89
C THR A 97 10.20 -4.52 -8.64
N GLY A 98 11.23 -3.73 -8.95
CA GLY A 98 11.21 -2.28 -8.72
C GLY A 98 10.21 -1.54 -9.62
N TRP A 99 10.10 -1.93 -10.89
CA TRP A 99 9.10 -1.34 -11.79
C TRP A 99 7.68 -1.81 -11.51
N THR A 100 7.48 -3.06 -11.09
CA THR A 100 6.15 -3.54 -10.66
C THR A 100 5.70 -2.85 -9.38
N TYR A 101 6.59 -2.58 -8.42
CA TYR A 101 6.23 -1.76 -7.26
C TYR A 101 5.96 -0.30 -7.64
N THR A 102 6.74 0.29 -8.55
CA THR A 102 6.46 1.64 -9.03
C THR A 102 5.08 1.69 -9.71
N PHE A 103 4.75 0.67 -10.50
CA PHE A 103 3.45 0.50 -11.11
C PHE A 103 2.35 0.32 -10.06
N GLU A 104 2.56 -0.51 -9.04
CA GLU A 104 1.65 -0.65 -7.90
C GLU A 104 1.31 0.71 -7.28
N MET A 105 2.32 1.50 -6.91
CA MET A 105 2.12 2.84 -6.34
C MET A 105 1.33 3.76 -7.27
N VAL A 106 1.54 3.67 -8.59
CA VAL A 106 0.73 4.42 -9.57
C VAL A 106 -0.73 3.95 -9.50
N ILE A 107 -0.99 2.65 -9.57
CA ILE A 107 -2.36 2.10 -9.59
C ILE A 107 -3.09 2.40 -8.26
N VAL A 108 -2.43 2.25 -7.11
CA VAL A 108 -3.02 2.59 -5.80
C VAL A 108 -3.36 4.09 -5.76
N ALA A 109 -2.45 4.97 -6.19
CA ALA A 109 -2.72 6.40 -6.24
C ALA A 109 -3.87 6.75 -7.20
N LEU A 110 -4.04 6.03 -8.32
CA LEU A 110 -5.20 6.16 -9.21
C LEU A 110 -6.51 5.78 -8.49
N ALA A 111 -6.49 4.74 -7.64
CA ALA A 111 -7.63 4.35 -6.81
C ALA A 111 -7.98 5.44 -5.79
N ASP A 112 -6.96 5.99 -5.13
CA ASP A 112 -7.16 7.02 -4.11
C ASP A 112 -7.66 8.36 -4.66
N VAL A 113 -7.16 8.82 -5.82
CA VAL A 113 -7.71 10.04 -6.45
C VAL A 113 -9.15 9.82 -6.91
N THR A 114 -9.48 8.60 -7.37
CA THR A 114 -10.84 8.24 -7.76
C THR A 114 -11.78 8.29 -6.56
N ALA A 115 -11.37 7.67 -5.44
CA ALA A 115 -12.11 7.72 -4.18
C ALA A 115 -12.27 9.18 -3.70
N PHE A 116 -11.22 9.99 -3.71
CA PHE A 116 -11.30 11.41 -3.38
C PHE A 116 -12.39 12.12 -4.20
N GLY A 117 -12.45 11.87 -5.51
CA GLY A 117 -13.49 12.42 -6.39
C GLY A 117 -14.91 12.01 -5.99
N ILE A 118 -15.14 10.73 -5.66
CA ILE A 118 -16.44 10.21 -5.21
C ILE A 118 -16.88 10.95 -3.94
N TYR A 119 -15.96 11.05 -2.96
CA TYR A 119 -16.24 11.66 -1.67
C TYR A 119 -16.44 13.18 -1.75
N MET A 120 -15.73 13.88 -2.66
CA MET A 120 -16.03 15.28 -2.96
C MET A 120 -17.40 15.47 -3.63
N GLY A 121 -17.83 14.52 -4.46
CA GLY A 121 -19.17 14.49 -5.05
C GLY A 121 -20.29 14.40 -4.02
N LEU A 122 -20.04 13.85 -2.82
CA LEU A 122 -21.04 13.84 -1.73
C LEU A 122 -21.33 15.24 -1.17
N TRP A 123 -20.35 16.16 -1.22
CA TRP A 123 -20.56 17.56 -0.84
C TRP A 123 -21.00 18.43 -2.00
N TYR A 124 -20.51 18.13 -3.21
CA TYR A 124 -20.72 18.93 -4.41
C TYR A 124 -21.19 18.05 -5.57
N PRO A 125 -22.45 17.55 -5.52
CA PRO A 125 -22.97 16.60 -6.50
C PRO A 125 -23.08 17.17 -7.92
N ASP A 126 -23.25 18.49 -8.03
CA ASP A 126 -23.36 19.18 -9.32
C ASP A 126 -22.01 19.35 -10.04
N VAL A 127 -20.89 19.07 -9.36
CA VAL A 127 -19.54 19.21 -9.91
C VAL A 127 -19.07 17.86 -10.44
N PRO A 128 -18.74 17.74 -11.75
CA PRO A 128 -18.22 16.50 -12.32
C PRO A 128 -16.99 15.97 -11.58
N GLN A 129 -16.98 14.67 -11.30
CA GLN A 129 -15.92 13.99 -10.52
C GLN A 129 -14.50 14.25 -11.06
N TRP A 130 -14.33 14.31 -12.38
CA TRP A 130 -13.02 14.52 -13.02
C TRP A 130 -12.37 15.85 -12.62
N ILE A 131 -13.16 16.88 -12.27
CA ILE A 131 -12.64 18.18 -11.81
C ILE A 131 -11.96 18.02 -10.45
N TRP A 132 -12.58 17.27 -9.54
CA TRP A 132 -12.00 16.97 -8.23
C TRP A 132 -10.74 16.13 -8.34
N VAL A 133 -10.75 15.11 -9.21
CA VAL A 133 -9.57 14.28 -9.51
C VAL A 133 -8.42 15.14 -10.05
N LEU A 134 -8.71 16.02 -11.02
CA LEU A 134 -7.70 16.92 -11.58
C LEU A 134 -7.15 17.90 -10.53
N GLY A 135 -8.03 18.48 -9.72
CA GLY A 135 -7.68 19.41 -8.65
C GLY A 135 -6.75 18.77 -7.62
N ILE A 136 -7.04 17.54 -7.19
CA ILE A 136 -6.19 16.87 -6.20
C ILE A 136 -4.83 16.48 -6.76
N ILE A 137 -4.74 16.11 -8.04
CA ILE A 137 -3.44 15.83 -8.69
C ILE A 137 -2.54 17.07 -8.67
N PHE A 138 -3.08 18.24 -9.03
CA PHE A 138 -2.31 19.49 -8.96
C PHE A 138 -1.97 19.90 -7.53
N PHE A 139 -2.90 19.74 -6.59
CA PHE A 139 -2.67 20.03 -5.18
C PHE A 139 -1.54 19.17 -4.60
N ILE A 140 -1.61 17.86 -4.79
CA ILE A 140 -0.58 16.92 -4.33
C ILE A 140 0.75 17.14 -5.05
N GLY A 141 0.73 17.43 -6.36
CA GLY A 141 1.92 17.79 -7.13
C GLY A 141 2.61 19.02 -6.56
N ALA A 142 1.85 20.09 -6.28
CA ALA A 142 2.36 21.30 -5.64
C ALA A 142 2.90 21.03 -4.23
N MET A 143 2.18 20.25 -3.41
CA MET A 143 2.61 19.86 -2.08
C MET A 143 3.90 19.02 -2.10
N ASN A 144 4.04 18.11 -3.05
CA ASN A 144 5.24 17.28 -3.17
C ASN A 144 6.45 18.09 -3.62
N LEU A 145 6.26 19.27 -4.22
CA LEU A 145 7.33 20.23 -4.48
C LEU A 145 7.69 21.09 -3.24
N CYS A 146 7.04 20.90 -2.10
CA CYS A 146 7.44 21.47 -0.81
C CYS A 146 8.45 20.58 -0.07
N HIS A 147 9.10 21.12 0.97
CA HIS A 147 10.21 20.44 1.66
C HIS A 147 9.78 19.13 2.36
N VAL A 148 10.59 18.06 2.27
CA VAL A 148 10.32 16.70 2.84
C VAL A 148 9.96 16.68 4.35
N ARG A 149 10.38 17.69 5.12
CA ARG A 149 9.95 17.82 6.53
C ARG A 149 8.47 18.16 6.68
N VAL A 150 7.94 18.97 5.77
CA VAL A 150 6.51 19.33 5.73
C VAL A 150 5.69 18.07 5.45
N PHE A 151 6.18 17.19 4.57
CA PHE A 151 5.59 15.88 4.33
C PHE A 151 5.41 15.06 5.63
N GLY A 152 6.48 14.89 6.42
CA GLY A 152 6.41 14.08 7.64
C GLY A 152 5.45 14.62 8.71
N GLU A 153 5.35 15.95 8.83
CA GLU A 153 4.42 16.60 9.77
C GLU A 153 2.97 16.56 9.27
N MET A 154 2.73 16.79 7.98
CA MET A 154 1.38 16.66 7.40
C MET A 154 0.86 15.24 7.55
N GLU A 155 1.71 14.25 7.27
CA GLU A 155 1.37 12.84 7.38
C GLU A 155 1.02 12.46 8.81
N PHE A 156 1.70 13.05 9.80
CA PHE A 156 1.35 12.90 11.21
C PHE A 156 -0.08 13.38 11.49
N TRP A 157 -0.45 14.59 11.05
CA TRP A 157 -1.78 15.14 11.28
C TRP A 157 -2.87 14.37 10.52
N LEU A 158 -2.66 14.03 9.25
CA LEU A 158 -3.60 13.25 8.45
C LEU A 158 -3.81 11.84 9.04
N SER A 159 -2.74 11.19 9.48
CA SER A 159 -2.84 9.88 10.14
C SER A 159 -3.53 9.97 11.50
N LEU A 160 -3.33 11.06 12.26
CA LEU A 160 -4.00 11.25 13.54
C LEU A 160 -5.52 11.38 13.37
N ILE A 161 -5.99 12.15 12.38
CA ILE A 161 -7.42 12.29 12.04
C ILE A 161 -8.04 10.90 11.79
N LYS A 162 -7.38 10.08 10.97
CA LYS A 162 -7.83 8.71 10.66
C LYS A 162 -7.97 7.84 11.91
N VAL A 163 -6.92 7.78 12.73
CA VAL A 163 -6.90 6.91 13.92
C VAL A 163 -7.97 7.34 14.91
N VAL A 164 -8.08 8.64 15.19
CA VAL A 164 -9.09 9.17 16.11
C VAL A 164 -10.50 8.84 15.61
N ALA A 165 -10.75 9.01 14.31
CA ALA A 165 -12.05 8.69 13.72
C ALA A 165 -12.41 7.21 13.82
N ILE A 166 -11.47 6.30 13.52
CA ILE A 166 -11.71 4.85 13.63
C ILE A 166 -11.97 4.46 15.09
N VAL A 167 -11.18 4.97 16.04
CA VAL A 167 -11.38 4.72 17.47
C VAL A 167 -12.75 5.23 17.92
N ALA A 168 -13.09 6.47 17.57
CA ALA A 168 -14.38 7.07 17.91
C ALA A 168 -15.54 6.23 17.36
N MET A 169 -15.44 5.81 16.10
CA MET A 169 -16.46 4.97 15.47
C MET A 169 -16.58 3.59 16.13
N MET A 170 -15.48 2.95 16.52
CA MET A 170 -15.57 1.66 17.22
C MET A 170 -16.21 1.78 18.59
N LEU A 171 -15.87 2.83 19.35
CA LEU A 171 -16.48 3.07 20.67
C LEU A 171 -17.96 3.42 20.54
N ALA A 172 -18.30 4.30 19.59
CA ALA A 172 -19.66 4.64 19.19
C ALA A 172 -20.49 3.39 18.83
N GLY A 173 -19.97 2.60 17.88
CA GLY A 173 -20.64 1.41 17.38
C GLY A 173 -20.80 0.34 18.46
N ALA A 174 -19.78 0.11 19.29
CA ALA A 174 -19.90 -0.76 20.46
C ALA A 174 -21.00 -0.25 21.42
N GLY A 175 -21.08 1.06 21.64
CA GLY A 175 -22.16 1.68 22.41
C GLY A 175 -23.55 1.31 21.87
N VAL A 176 -23.75 1.48 20.56
CA VAL A 176 -25.03 1.15 19.89
C VAL A 176 -25.32 -0.35 19.96
N ILE A 177 -24.32 -1.22 19.75
CA ILE A 177 -24.46 -2.69 19.79
C ILE A 177 -24.94 -3.16 21.17
N PHE A 178 -24.35 -2.65 22.26
CA PHE A 178 -24.57 -3.18 23.60
C PHE A 178 -25.67 -2.47 24.39
N PHE A 179 -25.80 -1.15 24.23
CA PHE A 179 -26.74 -0.36 25.02
C PHE A 179 -27.96 0.08 24.21
N GLY A 180 -27.83 0.14 22.88
CA GLY A 180 -28.79 0.84 22.03
C GLY A 180 -28.74 2.35 22.28
N PHE A 181 -28.78 3.17 21.23
CA PHE A 181 -28.82 4.63 21.39
C PHE A 181 -29.83 5.23 20.41
N GLY A 182 -30.69 6.12 20.93
CA GLY A 182 -31.73 6.82 20.18
C GLY A 182 -33.01 6.02 19.93
N HIS A 183 -34.10 6.71 19.56
CA HIS A 183 -35.40 6.11 19.21
C HIS A 183 -35.37 5.24 17.94
N HIS A 184 -34.25 5.17 17.21
CA HIS A 184 -34.16 4.63 15.85
C HIS A 184 -33.20 3.44 15.67
N LEU A 185 -32.36 3.11 16.66
CA LEU A 185 -31.44 1.96 16.60
C LEU A 185 -31.59 1.09 17.86
N PRO A 186 -32.40 0.01 17.82
CA PRO A 186 -32.45 -0.95 18.91
C PRO A 186 -31.06 -1.60 19.06
N ALA A 187 -30.76 -2.10 20.26
CA ALA A 187 -29.53 -2.88 20.49
C ALA A 187 -29.50 -4.08 19.53
N THR A 188 -28.73 -3.97 18.45
CA THR A 188 -28.65 -4.98 17.39
C THR A 188 -27.95 -6.25 17.88
N GLY A 189 -27.16 -6.13 18.95
CA GLY A 189 -26.26 -7.19 19.41
C GLY A 189 -25.27 -7.59 18.31
N LEU A 190 -24.77 -8.81 18.39
CA LEU A 190 -23.88 -9.39 17.37
C LEU A 190 -24.65 -10.22 16.33
N ALA A 191 -25.98 -10.21 16.38
CA ALA A 191 -26.83 -11.12 15.60
C ALA A 191 -26.62 -10.97 14.10
N ASN A 192 -26.41 -9.75 13.60
CA ASN A 192 -26.19 -9.47 12.17
C ASN A 192 -24.96 -10.19 11.58
N LEU A 193 -24.00 -10.61 12.41
CA LEU A 193 -22.85 -11.40 11.95
C LEU A 193 -23.20 -12.84 11.57
N TRP A 194 -24.39 -13.33 11.89
CA TRP A 194 -24.80 -14.69 11.57
C TRP A 194 -26.28 -14.86 11.19
N SER A 195 -27.14 -13.84 11.37
CA SER A 195 -28.57 -13.93 11.08
C SER A 195 -28.92 -13.93 9.59
N HIS A 196 -28.05 -13.38 8.74
CA HIS A 196 -28.30 -13.20 7.30
C HIS A 196 -27.56 -14.26 6.48
N GLY A 197 -27.88 -15.55 6.70
CA GLY A 197 -27.24 -16.66 6.00
C GLY A 197 -25.99 -17.25 6.70
N GLY A 198 -25.83 -16.98 8.00
CA GLY A 198 -24.68 -17.46 8.78
C GLY A 198 -23.45 -16.56 8.68
N PHE A 199 -22.36 -16.98 9.33
CA PHE A 199 -21.10 -16.24 9.30
C PHE A 199 -20.42 -16.27 7.92
N ALA A 200 -20.56 -17.38 7.18
CA ALA A 200 -19.99 -17.57 5.86
C ALA A 200 -21.09 -17.85 4.81
N PRO A 201 -21.91 -16.85 4.46
CA PRO A 201 -23.08 -17.04 3.58
C PRO A 201 -22.70 -17.52 2.16
N HIS A 202 -21.51 -17.14 1.68
CA HIS A 202 -20.93 -17.58 0.41
C HIS A 202 -19.87 -18.69 0.59
N GLY A 203 -19.82 -19.31 1.77
CA GLY A 203 -18.85 -20.35 2.12
C GLY A 203 -17.39 -19.90 1.98
N TRP A 204 -16.49 -20.89 1.87
CA TRP A 204 -15.05 -20.60 1.69
C TRP A 204 -14.73 -19.97 0.34
N GLN A 205 -15.60 -20.18 -0.66
CA GLN A 205 -15.43 -19.57 -1.97
C GLN A 205 -15.53 -18.04 -1.90
N GLY A 206 -16.47 -17.49 -1.12
CA GLY A 206 -16.56 -16.04 -0.87
C GLY A 206 -15.31 -15.49 -0.16
N VAL A 207 -14.80 -16.22 0.84
CA VAL A 207 -13.55 -15.85 1.54
C VAL A 207 -12.39 -15.78 0.55
N LEU A 208 -12.18 -16.83 -0.25
CA LEU A 208 -11.14 -16.86 -1.28
C LEU A 208 -11.33 -15.72 -2.30
N ALA A 209 -12.56 -15.51 -2.77
CA ALA A 209 -12.91 -14.47 -3.72
C ALA A 209 -12.54 -13.05 -3.25
N SER A 210 -12.77 -12.76 -1.96
CA SER A 210 -12.42 -11.48 -1.36
C SER A 210 -10.92 -11.23 -1.16
N LEU A 211 -10.07 -12.27 -1.26
CA LEU A 211 -8.64 -12.14 -0.98
C LEU A 211 -7.95 -11.10 -1.86
N GLY A 212 -8.35 -10.93 -3.12
CA GLY A 212 -7.78 -9.91 -4.00
C GLY A 212 -7.97 -8.50 -3.44
N ILE A 213 -9.20 -8.17 -3.02
CA ILE A 213 -9.54 -6.87 -2.43
C ILE A 213 -8.82 -6.67 -1.09
N VAL A 214 -8.74 -7.73 -0.28
CA VAL A 214 -8.02 -7.70 1.00
C VAL A 214 -6.52 -7.49 0.82
N MET A 215 -5.90 -8.13 -0.19
CA MET A 215 -4.47 -7.94 -0.46
C MET A 215 -4.20 -6.50 -0.94
N PHE A 216 -5.07 -5.96 -1.79
CA PHE A 216 -5.02 -4.55 -2.17
C PHE A 216 -5.11 -3.63 -0.95
N ALA A 217 -6.02 -3.90 -0.01
CA ALA A 217 -6.18 -3.06 1.18
C ALA A 217 -4.92 -3.05 2.09
N PHE A 218 -4.09 -4.08 2.02
CA PHE A 218 -2.81 -4.15 2.73
C PHE A 218 -1.60 -3.68 1.91
N GLY A 219 -1.77 -3.37 0.62
CA GLY A 219 -0.71 -2.78 -0.20
C GLY A 219 -0.18 -1.49 0.42
N GLY A 220 1.11 -1.21 0.18
CA GLY A 220 1.79 -0.04 0.74
C GLY A 220 2.51 -0.29 2.06
N VAL A 221 2.21 -1.36 2.81
CA VAL A 221 2.93 -1.68 4.06
C VAL A 221 4.44 -1.86 3.85
N GLU A 222 4.86 -2.31 2.65
CA GLU A 222 6.25 -2.43 2.24
C GLU A 222 7.01 -1.09 2.16
N ILE A 223 6.32 0.06 2.24
CA ILE A 223 6.95 1.38 2.37
C ILE A 223 7.89 1.45 3.57
N ILE A 224 7.64 0.66 4.63
CA ILE A 224 8.55 0.51 5.76
C ILE A 224 9.94 0.09 5.28
N GLY A 225 10.03 -0.88 4.37
CA GLY A 225 11.30 -1.34 3.80
C GLY A 225 11.99 -0.27 2.96
N VAL A 226 11.22 0.51 2.22
CA VAL A 226 11.74 1.62 1.40
C VAL A 226 12.35 2.72 2.28
N THR A 227 11.75 2.99 3.44
CA THR A 227 12.26 3.98 4.41
C THR A 227 13.46 3.50 5.23
N ALA A 228 13.84 2.21 5.15
CA ALA A 228 14.92 1.66 5.97
C ALA A 228 16.27 2.34 5.75
N ALA A 229 16.59 2.71 4.52
CA ALA A 229 17.83 3.41 4.18
C ALA A 229 17.87 4.86 4.69
N GLU A 230 16.72 5.46 5.00
CA GLU A 230 16.60 6.82 5.53
C GLU A 230 16.44 6.83 7.07
N ALA A 231 16.26 5.67 7.71
CA ALA A 231 16.06 5.56 9.15
C ALA A 231 17.36 5.78 9.93
N LYS A 232 17.30 6.60 11.00
CA LYS A 232 18.47 6.90 11.86
C LYS A 232 19.05 5.66 12.55
N ASP A 233 18.18 4.74 12.97
CA ASP A 233 18.55 3.45 13.56
C ASP A 233 17.64 2.38 12.97
N PRO A 234 18.00 1.80 11.81
CA PRO A 234 17.19 0.80 11.13
C PRO A 234 17.00 -0.47 11.97
N GLN A 235 18.02 -0.84 12.77
CA GLN A 235 18.00 -2.04 13.61
C GLN A 235 16.93 -2.00 14.70
N LYS A 236 16.54 -0.80 15.17
CA LYS A 236 15.42 -0.64 16.11
C LYS A 236 14.14 -0.20 15.43
N THR A 237 14.23 0.75 14.52
CA THR A 237 13.05 1.43 13.95
C THR A 237 12.24 0.49 13.06
N ILE A 238 12.90 -0.32 12.24
CA ILE A 238 12.24 -1.24 11.31
C ILE A 238 11.54 -2.39 12.05
N PRO A 239 12.19 -3.10 13.00
CA PRO A 239 11.51 -4.09 13.84
C PRO A 239 10.31 -3.55 14.59
N GLN A 240 10.42 -2.34 15.17
CA GLN A 240 9.33 -1.71 15.89
C GLN A 240 8.15 -1.41 14.97
N ALA A 241 8.39 -0.86 13.77
CA ALA A 241 7.32 -0.60 12.81
C ALA A 241 6.61 -1.90 12.38
N ILE A 242 7.36 -2.93 12.00
CA ILE A 242 6.82 -4.21 11.53
C ILE A 242 6.03 -4.93 12.63
N ASN A 243 6.53 -4.95 13.87
CA ASN A 243 5.85 -5.62 14.97
C ASN A 243 4.51 -4.96 15.36
N THR A 244 4.23 -3.74 14.90
CA THR A 244 2.89 -3.12 15.08
C THR A 244 1.87 -3.56 14.03
N ILE A 245 2.28 -4.23 12.95
CA ILE A 245 1.39 -4.61 11.84
C ILE A 245 0.22 -5.50 12.31
N PRO A 246 0.41 -6.57 13.12
CA PRO A 246 -0.71 -7.40 13.57
C PRO A 246 -1.76 -6.60 14.36
N LEU A 247 -1.31 -5.70 15.23
CA LEU A 247 -2.21 -4.82 16.00
C LEU A 247 -3.02 -3.93 15.05
N ARG A 248 -2.39 -3.37 14.01
CA ARG A 248 -3.05 -2.52 13.02
C ARG A 248 -4.10 -3.30 12.24
N ILE A 249 -3.80 -4.53 11.81
CA ILE A 249 -4.75 -5.40 11.11
C ILE A 249 -5.95 -5.72 12.00
N ILE A 250 -5.70 -6.18 13.23
CA ILE A 250 -6.79 -6.55 14.15
C ILE A 250 -7.65 -5.33 14.44
N PHE A 251 -7.05 -4.20 14.79
CA PHE A 251 -7.78 -3.04 15.27
C PHE A 251 -8.47 -2.26 14.13
N PHE A 252 -7.73 -1.89 13.09
CA PHE A 252 -8.25 -1.03 12.02
C PHE A 252 -9.06 -1.79 10.97
N TYR A 253 -8.82 -3.09 10.77
CA TYR A 253 -9.59 -3.88 9.81
C TYR A 253 -10.57 -4.79 10.53
N VAL A 254 -10.10 -5.77 11.28
CA VAL A 254 -10.98 -6.84 11.80
C VAL A 254 -12.04 -6.28 12.76
N CYS A 255 -11.63 -5.55 13.82
CA CYS A 255 -12.56 -4.98 14.79
C CYS A 255 -13.48 -3.93 14.16
N THR A 256 -12.92 -3.06 13.33
CA THR A 256 -13.68 -2.01 12.65
C THR A 256 -14.78 -2.62 11.77
N LEU A 257 -14.44 -3.57 10.89
CA LEU A 257 -15.42 -4.21 10.01
C LEU A 257 -16.41 -5.09 10.78
N ALA A 258 -15.98 -5.76 11.85
CA ALA A 258 -16.88 -6.53 12.72
C ALA A 258 -17.94 -5.65 13.36
N VAL A 259 -17.56 -4.45 13.86
CA VAL A 259 -18.50 -3.47 14.40
C VAL A 259 -19.48 -3.00 13.31
N LEU A 260 -18.99 -2.69 12.11
CA LEU A 260 -19.84 -2.28 11.00
C LEU A 260 -20.88 -3.36 10.64
N MET A 261 -20.46 -4.63 10.52
CA MET A 261 -21.36 -5.74 10.15
C MET A 261 -22.25 -6.21 11.31
N ALA A 262 -21.89 -5.94 12.57
CA ALA A 262 -22.78 -6.17 13.70
C ALA A 262 -23.93 -5.13 13.73
N LEU A 263 -23.65 -3.91 13.27
CA LEU A 263 -24.65 -2.84 13.16
C LEU A 263 -25.51 -2.98 11.91
N PHE A 264 -24.90 -3.27 10.77
CA PHE A 264 -25.58 -3.33 9.48
C PHE A 264 -25.51 -4.72 8.86
N PRO A 265 -26.65 -5.28 8.40
CA PRO A 265 -26.67 -6.51 7.63
C PRO A 265 -25.73 -6.43 6.42
N TRP A 266 -24.86 -7.43 6.26
CA TRP A 266 -23.86 -7.46 5.20
C TRP A 266 -24.49 -7.44 3.79
N ASN A 267 -25.71 -7.96 3.64
CA ASN A 267 -26.46 -8.04 2.40
C ASN A 267 -27.10 -6.72 1.95
N HIS A 268 -27.17 -5.72 2.84
CA HIS A 268 -27.64 -4.35 2.52
C HIS A 268 -26.51 -3.31 2.65
N PHE A 269 -25.26 -3.78 2.73
CA PHE A 269 -24.11 -2.94 2.96
C PHE A 269 -23.88 -1.99 1.78
N GLY A 270 -24.01 -0.68 2.01
CA GLY A 270 -23.84 0.37 1.00
C GLY A 270 -25.10 0.76 0.22
N GLU A 271 -26.27 0.17 0.50
CA GLU A 271 -27.54 0.56 -0.14
C GLU A 271 -28.17 1.82 0.50
N GLN A 272 -27.90 2.08 1.77
CA GLN A 272 -28.47 3.20 2.54
C GLN A 272 -27.46 4.34 2.79
N GLY A 273 -26.50 4.49 1.89
CA GLY A 273 -25.34 5.38 2.08
C GLY A 273 -24.19 4.69 2.83
N SER A 274 -23.18 5.46 3.20
CA SER A 274 -21.98 4.90 3.84
C SER A 274 -22.32 4.43 5.27
N PRO A 275 -22.11 3.14 5.61
CA PRO A 275 -22.44 2.59 6.95
C PRO A 275 -21.77 3.36 8.09
N PHE A 276 -20.60 3.93 7.82
CA PHE A 276 -19.86 4.78 8.73
C PHE A 276 -20.62 6.07 9.10
N VAL A 277 -21.37 6.68 8.16
CA VAL A 277 -22.18 7.90 8.40
C VAL A 277 -23.35 7.58 9.31
N ILE A 278 -24.01 6.45 9.05
CA ILE A 278 -25.22 6.05 9.77
C ILE A 278 -24.93 5.81 11.25
N ILE A 279 -23.71 5.36 11.60
CA ILE A 279 -23.30 5.19 13.01
C ILE A 279 -23.30 6.51 13.75
N PHE A 280 -22.70 7.56 13.17
CA PHE A 280 -22.63 8.86 13.82
C PHE A 280 -23.98 9.58 13.81
N ASP A 281 -24.79 9.38 12.76
CA ASP A 281 -26.16 9.89 12.68
C ASP A 281 -27.05 9.26 13.76
N GLY A 282 -26.91 7.94 13.98
CA GLY A 282 -27.58 7.21 15.06
C GLY A 282 -27.24 7.70 16.48
N LEU A 283 -26.07 8.32 16.66
CA LEU A 283 -25.68 8.98 17.91
C LEU A 283 -26.21 10.41 18.04
N GLY A 284 -27.01 10.88 17.07
CA GLY A 284 -27.55 12.24 17.02
C GLY A 284 -26.49 13.30 16.71
N ILE A 285 -25.38 12.94 16.05
CA ILE A 285 -24.36 13.90 15.61
C ILE A 285 -24.76 14.41 14.22
N PRO A 286 -25.27 15.65 14.09
CA PRO A 286 -25.85 16.13 12.82
C PRO A 286 -24.80 16.29 11.70
N ALA A 287 -23.52 16.35 12.07
CA ALA A 287 -22.39 16.47 11.14
C ALA A 287 -21.69 15.13 10.86
N ALA A 288 -22.30 14.00 11.22
CA ALA A 288 -21.83 12.63 11.01
C ALA A 288 -21.24 12.38 9.61
N ALA A 289 -22.04 12.71 8.59
CA ALA A 289 -21.67 12.54 7.19
C ALA A 289 -20.43 13.35 6.82
N THR A 290 -20.39 14.60 7.25
CA THR A 290 -19.28 15.53 6.97
C THR A 290 -18.00 15.10 7.67
N VAL A 291 -18.07 14.66 8.93
CA VAL A 291 -16.90 14.18 9.68
C VAL A 291 -16.28 12.98 8.99
N LEU A 292 -17.08 11.98 8.62
CA LEU A 292 -16.56 10.84 7.88
C LEU A 292 -15.95 11.27 6.54
N ASN A 293 -16.63 12.15 5.81
CA ASN A 293 -16.15 12.58 4.51
C ASN A 293 -14.76 13.24 4.61
N ILE A 294 -14.55 14.09 5.62
CA ILE A 294 -13.24 14.66 5.96
C ILE A 294 -12.21 13.56 6.23
N VAL A 295 -12.58 12.54 7.01
CA VAL A 295 -11.69 11.42 7.36
C VAL A 295 -11.25 10.66 6.12
N VAL A 296 -12.18 10.31 5.23
CA VAL A 296 -11.85 9.55 4.02
C VAL A 296 -11.04 10.41 3.04
N ILE A 297 -11.40 11.68 2.85
CA ILE A 297 -10.61 12.62 2.04
C ILE A 297 -9.18 12.75 2.59
N SER A 298 -9.04 12.88 3.92
CA SER A 298 -7.72 12.93 4.56
C SER A 298 -6.93 11.64 4.37
N ALA A 299 -7.63 10.49 4.35
CA ALA A 299 -7.04 9.18 4.10
C ALA A 299 -6.51 9.07 2.68
N SER A 300 -7.31 9.46 1.67
CA SER A 300 -6.91 9.47 0.27
C SER A 300 -5.70 10.36 0.03
N ILE A 301 -5.69 11.59 0.56
CA ILE A 301 -4.56 12.52 0.41
C ILE A 301 -3.27 11.92 0.99
N SER A 302 -3.34 11.35 2.20
CA SER A 302 -2.20 10.70 2.86
C SER A 302 -1.69 9.46 2.10
N ALA A 303 -2.60 8.66 1.52
CA ALA A 303 -2.26 7.49 0.71
C ALA A 303 -1.55 7.88 -0.60
N ILE A 304 -2.12 8.78 -1.40
CA ILE A 304 -1.50 9.28 -2.65
C ILE A 304 -0.10 9.82 -2.40
N ASN A 305 0.05 10.56 -1.30
CA ASN A 305 1.33 11.14 -0.90
C ASN A 305 2.36 10.06 -0.51
N SER A 306 1.92 8.99 0.17
CA SER A 306 2.74 7.82 0.49
C SER A 306 3.15 7.05 -0.77
N ASP A 307 2.26 6.93 -1.76
CA ASP A 307 2.54 6.25 -3.03
C ASP A 307 3.60 6.99 -3.85
N ILE A 308 3.47 8.32 -3.98
CA ILE A 308 4.46 9.16 -4.64
C ILE A 308 5.81 9.06 -3.90
N PHE A 309 5.78 9.03 -2.56
CA PHE A 309 6.98 8.84 -1.76
C PHE A 309 7.65 7.50 -2.06
N GLY A 310 6.90 6.39 -2.01
CA GLY A 310 7.39 5.03 -2.24
C GLY A 310 7.95 4.85 -3.65
N ALA A 311 7.18 5.23 -4.67
CA ALA A 311 7.57 5.21 -6.07
C ALA A 311 8.87 6.00 -6.31
N GLY A 312 9.00 7.16 -5.66
CA GLY A 312 10.18 8.00 -5.81
C GLY A 312 11.45 7.38 -5.27
N ARG A 313 11.40 6.74 -4.09
CA ARG A 313 12.58 6.10 -3.50
C ARG A 313 12.95 4.82 -4.23
N MET A 314 11.96 4.09 -4.75
CA MET A 314 12.20 2.92 -5.60
C MET A 314 12.90 3.33 -6.90
N MET A 315 12.33 4.29 -7.65
CA MET A 315 12.94 4.78 -8.90
C MET A 315 14.30 5.42 -8.66
N TYR A 316 14.50 6.13 -7.54
CA TYR A 316 15.80 6.64 -7.15
C TYR A 316 16.81 5.50 -6.95
N GLY A 317 16.47 4.46 -6.18
CA GLY A 317 17.30 3.27 -5.98
C GLY A 317 17.65 2.59 -7.31
N MET A 318 16.64 2.26 -8.12
CA MET A 318 16.82 1.68 -9.45
C MET A 318 17.73 2.51 -10.35
N SER A 319 17.59 3.85 -10.31
CA SER A 319 18.41 4.72 -11.15
C SER A 319 19.88 4.72 -10.74
N ARG A 320 20.20 4.57 -9.44
CA ARG A 320 21.58 4.40 -8.96
C ARG A 320 22.19 3.07 -9.42
N GLU A 321 21.34 2.08 -9.64
CA GLU A 321 21.72 0.74 -10.08
C GLU A 321 21.76 0.58 -11.60
N GLY A 322 21.46 1.64 -12.37
CA GLY A 322 21.39 1.59 -13.83
C GLY A 322 20.10 0.97 -14.38
N LEU A 323 19.13 0.68 -13.52
CA LEU A 323 17.83 0.06 -13.84
C LEU A 323 16.73 1.08 -14.19
N ALA A 324 17.00 2.37 -14.00
CA ALA A 324 16.14 3.47 -14.39
C ALA A 324 16.96 4.66 -14.91
N PRO A 325 16.37 5.57 -15.70
CA PRO A 325 17.05 6.76 -16.20
C PRO A 325 17.74 7.58 -15.10
N ARG A 326 18.96 8.07 -15.37
CA ARG A 326 19.76 8.88 -14.41
C ARG A 326 19.03 10.16 -13.94
N SER A 327 18.01 10.61 -14.66
CA SER A 327 17.18 11.75 -14.26
C SER A 327 16.50 11.55 -12.92
N PHE A 328 16.16 10.32 -12.53
CA PHE A 328 15.55 10.01 -11.23
C PHE A 328 16.51 10.20 -10.05
N GLN A 329 17.82 10.29 -10.29
CA GLN A 329 18.80 10.65 -9.26
C GLN A 329 18.81 12.15 -8.94
N ARG A 330 18.21 12.99 -9.81
CA ARG A 330 18.22 14.45 -9.65
C ARG A 330 17.22 14.86 -8.57
N LEU A 331 17.74 15.38 -7.46
CA LEU A 331 16.94 15.98 -6.40
C LEU A 331 16.78 17.49 -6.66
N ALA A 332 15.58 18.01 -6.43
CA ALA A 332 15.36 19.45 -6.36
C ALA A 332 16.06 20.05 -5.12
N ARG A 333 16.20 21.39 -5.06
CA ARG A 333 16.90 22.09 -3.95
C ARG A 333 16.36 21.75 -2.55
N ASN A 334 15.09 21.36 -2.49
CA ASN A 334 14.34 20.96 -1.30
C ASN A 334 14.51 19.47 -0.91
N GLY A 335 15.29 18.68 -1.69
CA GLY A 335 15.53 17.26 -1.45
C GLY A 335 14.49 16.30 -2.05
N VAL A 336 13.57 16.79 -2.87
CA VAL A 336 12.50 15.98 -3.49
C VAL A 336 12.95 15.43 -4.85
N PRO A 337 12.67 14.14 -5.18
CA PRO A 337 12.87 13.61 -6.53
C PRO A 337 11.80 14.16 -7.48
N TRP A 338 12.04 15.34 -8.07
CA TRP A 338 11.05 16.05 -8.88
C TRP A 338 10.57 15.24 -10.10
N MET A 339 11.44 14.40 -10.68
CA MET A 339 11.09 13.54 -11.82
C MET A 339 10.00 12.53 -11.45
N THR A 340 10.02 12.03 -10.20
CA THR A 340 8.94 11.18 -9.67
C THR A 340 7.61 11.92 -9.66
N VAL A 341 7.60 13.17 -9.18
CA VAL A 341 6.37 13.97 -9.11
C VAL A 341 5.79 14.18 -10.51
N VAL A 342 6.63 14.43 -11.51
CA VAL A 342 6.19 14.58 -12.91
C VAL A 342 5.64 13.26 -13.46
N VAL A 343 6.36 12.16 -13.30
CA VAL A 343 5.93 10.85 -13.82
C VAL A 343 4.64 10.38 -13.15
N MET A 344 4.54 10.50 -11.83
CA MET A 344 3.32 10.22 -11.08
C MET A 344 2.19 11.15 -11.52
N GLY A 345 2.44 12.46 -11.64
CA GLY A 345 1.44 13.42 -12.10
C GLY A 345 0.89 13.09 -13.49
N VAL A 346 1.76 12.78 -14.45
CA VAL A 346 1.36 12.37 -15.81
C VAL A 346 0.58 11.05 -15.78
N ALA A 347 1.05 10.06 -15.00
CA ALA A 347 0.34 8.79 -14.87
C ALA A 347 -1.07 8.99 -14.25
N LEU A 348 -1.18 9.86 -13.25
CA LEU A 348 -2.44 10.21 -12.59
C LEU A 348 -3.39 11.00 -13.51
N LEU A 349 -2.91 11.75 -14.50
CA LEU A 349 -3.78 12.31 -15.53
C LEU A 349 -4.48 11.20 -16.34
N GLY A 350 -3.90 10.01 -16.41
CA GLY A 350 -4.57 8.80 -16.91
C GLY A 350 -5.83 8.45 -16.10
N ALA A 351 -5.87 8.67 -14.78
CA ALA A 351 -7.10 8.51 -13.98
C ALA A 351 -8.18 9.48 -14.41
N VAL A 352 -7.85 10.70 -14.82
CA VAL A 352 -8.85 11.69 -15.28
C VAL A 352 -9.56 11.15 -16.52
N VAL A 353 -8.79 10.59 -17.48
CA VAL A 353 -9.34 9.97 -18.69
C VAL A 353 -10.15 8.72 -18.36
N LEU A 354 -9.63 7.83 -17.52
CA LEU A 354 -10.33 6.60 -17.12
C LEU A 354 -11.65 6.90 -16.39
N ASN A 355 -11.64 7.84 -15.44
CA ASN A 355 -12.85 8.26 -14.72
C ASN A 355 -13.88 8.92 -15.65
N TYR A 356 -13.42 9.67 -16.66
CA TYR A 356 -14.33 10.25 -17.66
C TYR A 356 -14.97 9.18 -18.56
N LEU A 357 -14.21 8.15 -18.95
CA LEU A 357 -14.69 7.13 -19.90
C LEU A 357 -15.48 5.99 -19.24
N MET A 358 -15.13 5.56 -18.02
CA MET A 358 -15.67 4.34 -17.39
C MET A 358 -15.92 4.46 -15.87
N PRO A 359 -16.67 5.46 -15.38
CA PRO A 359 -16.76 5.77 -13.95
C PRO A 359 -17.18 4.60 -13.05
N GLU A 360 -18.07 3.71 -13.51
CA GLU A 360 -18.66 2.65 -12.66
C GLU A 360 -17.75 1.45 -12.40
N ARG A 361 -16.79 1.14 -13.29
CA ARG A 361 -15.97 -0.10 -13.20
C ARG A 361 -14.48 0.16 -12.93
N VAL A 362 -14.08 1.43 -12.93
CA VAL A 362 -12.67 1.83 -12.84
C VAL A 362 -12.05 1.39 -11.50
N PHE A 363 -12.76 1.55 -10.38
CA PHE A 363 -12.20 1.19 -9.07
C PHE A 363 -11.87 -0.30 -8.96
N VAL A 364 -12.80 -1.20 -9.30
CA VAL A 364 -12.58 -2.66 -9.16
C VAL A 364 -11.43 -3.13 -10.05
N LEU A 365 -11.35 -2.61 -11.28
CA LEU A 365 -10.25 -2.93 -12.20
C LEU A 365 -8.90 -2.46 -11.66
N ILE A 366 -8.82 -1.22 -11.18
CA ILE A 366 -7.62 -0.63 -10.57
C ILE A 366 -7.21 -1.42 -9.33
N ALA A 367 -8.14 -1.68 -8.40
CA ALA A 367 -7.87 -2.42 -7.17
C ALA A 367 -7.37 -3.84 -7.47
N SER A 368 -7.94 -4.51 -8.46
CA SER A 368 -7.50 -5.86 -8.87
C SER A 368 -6.09 -5.85 -9.47
N LEU A 369 -5.75 -4.81 -10.25
CA LEU A 369 -4.43 -4.66 -10.84
C LEU A 369 -3.37 -4.30 -9.80
N ALA A 370 -3.73 -3.47 -8.82
CA ALA A 370 -2.91 -3.21 -7.64
C ALA A 370 -2.69 -4.49 -6.84
N ALA A 371 -3.74 -5.26 -6.55
CA ALA A 371 -3.63 -6.54 -5.84
C ALA A 371 -2.65 -7.50 -6.51
N PHE A 372 -2.69 -7.62 -7.85
CA PHE A 372 -1.70 -8.41 -8.59
C PHE A 372 -0.27 -7.90 -8.35
N ALA A 373 -0.05 -6.59 -8.49
CA ALA A 373 1.27 -5.99 -8.34
C ALA A 373 1.82 -6.15 -6.91
N THR A 374 0.99 -5.89 -5.89
CA THR A 374 1.29 -6.10 -4.47
C THR A 374 1.71 -7.54 -4.19
N VAL A 375 0.90 -8.50 -4.62
CA VAL A 375 1.19 -9.93 -4.40
C VAL A 375 2.46 -10.35 -5.13
N TRP A 376 2.70 -9.85 -6.35
CA TRP A 376 3.94 -10.09 -7.07
C TRP A 376 5.17 -9.57 -6.30
N VAL A 377 5.11 -8.32 -5.82
CA VAL A 377 6.19 -7.73 -5.02
C VAL A 377 6.45 -8.56 -3.76
N TRP A 378 5.41 -9.00 -3.06
CA TRP A 378 5.54 -9.84 -1.87
C TRP A 378 6.12 -11.22 -2.16
N VAL A 379 5.75 -11.84 -3.28
CA VAL A 379 6.40 -13.07 -3.76
C VAL A 379 7.90 -12.84 -3.96
N MET A 380 8.28 -11.75 -4.63
CA MET A 380 9.69 -11.41 -4.87
C MET A 380 10.45 -11.13 -3.58
N ILE A 381 9.82 -10.48 -2.60
CA ILE A 381 10.39 -10.29 -1.25
C ILE A 381 10.70 -11.64 -0.59
N LEU A 382 9.72 -12.56 -0.58
CA LEU A 382 9.89 -13.87 0.03
C LEU A 382 10.98 -14.68 -0.68
N LEU A 383 10.98 -14.70 -2.02
CA LEU A 383 12.00 -15.38 -2.81
C LEU A 383 13.41 -14.82 -2.55
N SER A 384 13.53 -13.48 -2.48
CA SER A 384 14.80 -12.80 -2.18
C SER A 384 15.28 -13.15 -0.77
N HIS A 385 14.37 -13.18 0.21
CA HIS A 385 14.68 -13.60 1.58
C HIS A 385 15.13 -15.06 1.63
N PHE A 386 14.48 -15.94 0.88
CA PHE A 386 14.88 -17.34 0.76
C PHE A 386 16.29 -17.51 0.19
N ALA A 387 16.59 -16.78 -0.89
CA ALA A 387 17.90 -16.78 -1.51
C ALA A 387 18.98 -16.21 -0.57
N MET A 388 18.70 -15.09 0.11
CA MET A 388 19.58 -14.51 1.14
C MET A 388 19.90 -15.56 2.22
N ARG A 389 18.89 -16.13 2.88
CA ARG A 389 19.07 -17.12 3.96
C ARG A 389 19.88 -18.33 3.54
N ARG A 390 19.73 -18.80 2.29
CA ARG A 390 20.51 -19.91 1.74
C ARG A 390 21.98 -19.52 1.49
N GLY A 391 22.23 -18.29 1.06
CA GLY A 391 23.57 -17.75 0.83
C GLY A 391 24.37 -17.43 2.11
N LEU A 392 23.71 -17.24 3.26
CA LEU A 392 24.40 -16.94 4.52
C LEU A 392 25.18 -18.13 5.08
N THR A 393 26.41 -17.88 5.52
CA THR A 393 27.25 -18.83 6.28
C THR A 393 26.66 -19.12 7.66
N ALA A 394 27.10 -20.22 8.31
CA ALA A 394 26.62 -20.60 9.65
C ALA A 394 26.87 -19.50 10.70
N GLN A 395 27.96 -18.73 10.59
CA GLN A 395 28.27 -17.63 11.49
C GLN A 395 27.37 -16.42 11.24
N GLN A 396 27.15 -16.04 9.98
CA GLN A 396 26.24 -14.94 9.63
C GLN A 396 24.79 -15.24 10.05
N ARG A 397 24.35 -16.50 9.94
CA ARG A 397 23.01 -16.91 10.40
C ARG A 397 22.79 -16.67 11.90
N LYS A 398 23.84 -16.74 12.71
CA LYS A 398 23.77 -16.45 14.16
C LYS A 398 23.70 -14.96 14.48
N GLN A 399 24.08 -14.09 13.54
CA GLN A 399 24.14 -12.64 13.72
C GLN A 399 22.87 -11.92 13.23
N ILE A 400 21.85 -12.66 12.79
CA ILE A 400 20.59 -12.08 12.31
C ILE A 400 19.85 -11.44 13.48
N ALA A 401 19.79 -10.11 13.49
CA ALA A 401 19.19 -9.33 14.57
C ALA A 401 17.65 -9.38 14.60
N PHE A 402 17.01 -9.62 13.44
CA PHE A 402 15.55 -9.61 13.31
C PHE A 402 15.04 -10.80 12.48
N PRO A 403 15.14 -12.04 12.99
CA PRO A 403 14.83 -13.23 12.21
C PRO A 403 13.32 -13.39 11.98
N VAL A 404 12.93 -13.84 10.79
CA VAL A 404 11.56 -14.30 10.54
C VAL A 404 11.21 -15.49 11.47
N PRO A 405 10.02 -15.52 12.09
CA PRO A 405 9.64 -16.62 12.97
C PRO A 405 9.47 -17.94 12.18
N PHE A 406 9.82 -19.06 12.82
CA PHE A 406 9.63 -20.43 12.29
C PHE A 406 10.21 -20.65 10.89
N TRP A 407 11.40 -20.10 10.63
CA TRP A 407 12.17 -20.37 9.41
C TRP A 407 12.47 -21.87 9.25
N PRO A 408 12.28 -22.48 8.05
CA PRO A 408 11.77 -21.92 6.79
C PRO A 408 10.27 -22.14 6.54
N ALA A 409 9.56 -22.85 7.45
CA ALA A 409 8.21 -23.34 7.19
C ALA A 409 7.18 -22.22 6.97
N VAL A 410 7.19 -21.19 7.81
CA VAL A 410 6.19 -20.11 7.75
C VAL A 410 6.33 -19.21 6.52
N PRO A 411 7.55 -18.77 6.12
CA PRO A 411 7.75 -18.09 4.85
C PRO A 411 7.36 -18.94 3.64
N LEU A 412 7.59 -20.26 3.67
CA LEU A 412 7.20 -21.16 2.59
C LEU A 412 5.67 -21.26 2.48
N LEU A 413 4.97 -21.43 3.61
CA LEU A 413 3.51 -21.43 3.65
C LEU A 413 2.93 -20.11 3.11
N THR A 414 3.56 -18.99 3.46
CA THR A 414 3.17 -17.66 2.97
C THR A 414 3.37 -17.54 1.46
N LEU A 415 4.47 -18.06 0.93
CA LEU A 415 4.74 -18.10 -0.51
C LEU A 415 3.68 -18.94 -1.26
N LEU A 416 3.30 -20.10 -0.70
CA LEU A 416 2.22 -20.93 -1.26
C LEU A 416 0.88 -20.20 -1.22
N PHE A 417 0.57 -19.51 -0.12
CA PHE A 417 -0.63 -18.68 0.00
C PHE A 417 -0.68 -17.57 -1.07
N MET A 418 0.43 -16.88 -1.35
CA MET A 418 0.49 -15.90 -2.44
C MET A 418 0.19 -16.54 -3.80
N GLY A 419 0.68 -17.76 -4.04
CA GLY A 419 0.33 -18.55 -5.23
C GLY A 419 -1.17 -18.83 -5.33
N VAL A 420 -1.83 -19.14 -4.20
CA VAL A 420 -3.30 -19.30 -4.15
C VAL A 420 -4.01 -17.99 -4.49
N VAL A 421 -3.56 -16.85 -3.95
CA VAL A 421 -4.16 -15.55 -4.28
C VAL A 421 -4.07 -15.25 -5.78
N ILE A 422 -2.90 -15.46 -6.40
CA ILE A 422 -2.72 -15.29 -7.86
C ILE A 422 -3.64 -16.24 -8.64
N ALA A 423 -3.77 -17.50 -8.21
CA ALA A 423 -4.66 -18.46 -8.86
C ALA A 423 -6.13 -18.00 -8.77
N VAL A 424 -6.57 -17.50 -7.61
CA VAL A 424 -7.93 -16.98 -7.43
C VAL A 424 -8.18 -15.77 -8.33
N LEU A 425 -7.22 -14.84 -8.46
CA LEU A 425 -7.31 -13.71 -9.39
C LEU A 425 -7.51 -14.17 -10.86
N GLY A 426 -6.96 -15.33 -11.24
CA GLY A 426 -7.18 -15.89 -12.58
C GLY A 426 -8.52 -16.60 -12.75
N MET A 427 -9.04 -17.19 -11.67
CA MET A 427 -10.29 -17.97 -11.71
C MET A 427 -11.52 -17.06 -11.85
N MET A 428 -11.53 -15.90 -11.20
CA MET A 428 -12.69 -15.01 -11.19
C MET A 428 -12.77 -14.14 -12.44
N ALA A 429 -13.95 -14.05 -13.06
CA ALA A 429 -14.12 -13.35 -14.34
C ALA A 429 -13.76 -11.85 -14.27
N GLU A 430 -14.10 -11.20 -13.15
CA GLU A 430 -13.90 -9.76 -12.95
C GLU A 430 -12.43 -9.38 -12.75
N THR A 431 -11.65 -10.24 -12.10
CA THR A 431 -10.23 -9.98 -11.77
C THR A 431 -9.27 -10.64 -12.77
N ARG A 432 -9.73 -11.58 -13.60
CA ARG A 432 -8.91 -12.25 -14.62
C ARG A 432 -8.27 -11.27 -15.60
N MET A 433 -9.00 -10.22 -15.97
CA MET A 433 -8.44 -9.17 -16.85
C MET A 433 -7.26 -8.45 -16.20
N ALA A 434 -7.30 -8.22 -14.89
CA ALA A 434 -6.20 -7.63 -14.15
C ALA A 434 -4.99 -8.58 -14.09
N LEU A 435 -5.20 -9.89 -13.91
CA LEU A 435 -4.11 -10.88 -13.99
C LEU A 435 -3.46 -10.89 -15.37
N ILE A 436 -4.25 -10.91 -16.45
CA ILE A 436 -3.73 -10.88 -17.83
C ILE A 436 -2.94 -9.59 -18.06
N ALA A 437 -3.48 -8.43 -17.69
CA ALA A 437 -2.79 -7.16 -17.79
C ALA A 437 -1.48 -7.14 -16.98
N GLY A 438 -1.49 -7.70 -15.78
CA GLY A 438 -0.32 -7.88 -14.93
C GLY A 438 0.75 -8.77 -15.58
N LEU A 439 0.37 -9.91 -16.15
CA LEU A 439 1.30 -10.79 -16.86
C LEU A 439 1.87 -10.13 -18.12
N LEU A 440 1.04 -9.38 -18.87
CA LEU A 440 1.50 -8.58 -20.00
C LEU A 440 2.49 -7.50 -19.56
N TRP A 441 2.25 -6.86 -18.41
CA TRP A 441 3.18 -5.90 -17.81
C TRP A 441 4.53 -6.54 -17.47
N ILE A 442 4.54 -7.71 -16.83
CA ILE A 442 5.77 -8.45 -16.54
C ILE A 442 6.49 -8.85 -17.85
N GLY A 443 5.74 -9.31 -18.85
CA GLY A 443 6.27 -9.64 -20.17
C GLY A 443 6.87 -8.44 -20.90
N LEU A 444 6.23 -7.27 -20.81
CA LEU A 444 6.73 -6.01 -21.34
C LEU A 444 8.04 -5.62 -20.66
N LEU A 445 8.12 -5.68 -19.34
CA LEU A 445 9.35 -5.38 -18.59
C LEU A 445 10.48 -6.35 -18.96
N ALA A 446 10.19 -7.64 -19.11
CA ALA A 446 11.17 -8.62 -19.59
C ALA A 446 11.65 -8.28 -21.01
N GLY A 447 10.74 -7.90 -21.91
CA GLY A 447 11.07 -7.44 -23.27
C GLY A 447 11.97 -6.20 -23.27
N VAL A 448 11.65 -5.19 -22.45
CA VAL A 448 12.48 -3.97 -22.28
C VAL A 448 13.86 -4.33 -21.73
N TRP A 449 13.94 -5.23 -20.75
CA TRP A 449 15.21 -5.69 -20.19
C TRP A 449 16.12 -6.30 -21.25
N PHE A 450 15.62 -7.27 -22.02
CA PHE A 450 16.42 -7.96 -23.04
C PHE A 450 16.71 -7.08 -24.26
N GLY A 451 15.80 -6.17 -24.60
CA GLY A 451 15.95 -5.28 -25.75
C GLY A 451 16.93 -4.15 -25.50
N TRP A 452 16.88 -3.50 -24.33
CA TRP A 452 17.55 -2.21 -24.10
C TRP A 452 18.60 -2.27 -22.98
N ILE A 453 18.29 -2.92 -21.85
CA ILE A 453 19.15 -2.82 -20.65
C ILE A 453 20.30 -3.83 -20.69
N ARG A 454 20.02 -5.09 -21.00
CA ARG A 454 21.08 -6.13 -21.11
C ARG A 454 22.13 -5.79 -22.17
N ARG A 455 21.72 -5.12 -23.25
CA ARG A 455 22.64 -4.65 -24.31
C ARG A 455 23.56 -3.52 -23.84
N GLY A 456 23.11 -2.68 -22.89
CA GLY A 456 23.92 -1.62 -22.29
C GLY A 456 24.96 -2.13 -21.29
N GLU A 457 24.65 -3.19 -20.52
CA GLU A 457 25.61 -3.82 -19.60
C GLU A 457 26.73 -4.58 -20.34
N GLY A 458 26.44 -5.16 -21.51
CA GLY A 458 27.44 -5.83 -22.35
C GLY A 458 28.55 -4.91 -22.86
N GLY A 459 28.26 -3.61 -23.09
CA GLY A 459 29.27 -2.63 -23.51
C GLY A 459 30.18 -2.14 -22.38
N ALA A 460 29.79 -2.31 -21.11
CA ALA A 460 30.58 -1.90 -19.96
C ALA A 460 31.46 -3.03 -19.40
N PHE A 461 31.09 -4.30 -19.63
CA PHE A 461 31.87 -5.46 -19.19
C PHE A 461 33.08 -5.73 -20.11
N ASP A 462 32.95 -5.48 -21.41
CA ASP A 462 34.06 -5.67 -22.38
C ASP A 462 35.15 -4.58 -22.30
N ALA A 463 34.83 -3.39 -21.75
CA ALA A 463 35.78 -2.29 -21.63
C ALA A 463 36.78 -2.46 -20.47
N ASN A 464 36.46 -3.28 -19.45
CA ASN A 464 37.33 -3.52 -18.29
C ASN A 464 38.14 -4.84 -18.38
N GLY A 465 37.96 -5.62 -19.45
CA GLY A 465 38.69 -6.88 -19.67
C GLY A 465 39.98 -6.74 -20.48
N SER A 466 40.39 -5.53 -20.86
CA SER A 466 41.55 -5.29 -21.75
C SER A 466 42.66 -4.41 -21.16
N GLN A 467 42.68 -4.20 -19.83
CA GLN A 467 43.82 -3.59 -19.15
C GLN A 467 44.06 -4.22 -17.76
N SER A 468 44.64 -5.43 -17.76
CA SER A 468 45.82 -5.84 -16.97
C SER A 468 46.00 -7.35 -17.05
#